data_AF-A0A519X2H1-F1
#
_entry.id   AF-A0A519X2H1-F1
#
_cell.length_a   1.000
_cell.length_b   1.000
_cell.length_c   1.000
_cell.angle_alpha   90.00
_cell.angle_beta   90.00
_cell.angle_gamma   90.00
#
_symmetry.space_group_name_H-M   'P 1'
#
loop_
_entity.id
_entity.type
_entity.pdbx_description
1 polymer ?
#
loop_
_entity_poly.entity_id
_entity_poly.type
_entity_poly.pdbx_seq_one_letter_code
_entity_poly.pdbx_strand_id
1 'polypeptide(L)'
;YNGVTVQAAFADKQFFFGKGAGGHPTGAAVLSDIAALRYDYRYEYKKYHQRNGLVHTDNVNIEVYLRYTHEYTLEKLKIEHITERFSRNDYKYVIGNVSLKSLLANRTLLEQKDVFIAHTGRYTYTEQQIQIVAEEEVLFN
;
A
#
# COMPACT_ATOMS: atom_id res chain seq x y z
N TYR A 1 -11.35 8.60 16.49
CA TYR A 1 -10.73 7.40 17.09
C TYR A 1 -9.95 6.70 16.01
N ASN A 2 -8.83 6.07 16.36
CA ASN A 2 -7.95 5.35 15.45
C ASN A 2 -7.86 3.88 15.90
N GLY A 3 -7.59 3.00 14.96
CA GLY A 3 -7.38 1.58 15.19
C GLY A 3 -6.14 1.09 14.43
N VAL A 4 -5.32 0.27 15.08
CA VAL A 4 -4.13 -0.34 14.48
C VAL A 4 -4.18 -1.84 14.78
N THR A 5 -4.01 -2.65 13.74
CA THR A 5 -3.85 -4.09 13.88
C THR A 5 -2.39 -4.46 13.64
N VAL A 6 -1.80 -5.23 14.54
CA VAL A 6 -0.44 -5.75 14.40
C VAL A 6 -0.48 -7.27 14.43
N GLN A 7 0.25 -7.92 13.52
CA GLN A 7 0.46 -9.36 13.52
C GLN A 7 1.95 -9.62 13.33
N ALA A 8 2.56 -10.36 14.26
CA ALA A 8 3.97 -10.71 14.20
C ALA A 8 4.13 -12.20 13.88
N ALA A 9 5.29 -12.60 13.38
CA ALA A 9 5.55 -14.00 13.00
C ALA A 9 5.35 -15.01 14.15
N PHE A 10 5.54 -14.56 15.41
CA PHE A 10 5.45 -15.39 16.61
C PHE A 10 4.43 -14.87 17.62
N ALA A 11 3.48 -14.04 17.18
CA ALA A 11 2.40 -13.55 18.04
C ALA A 11 1.07 -13.49 17.29
N ASP A 12 -0.01 -13.74 18.02
CA ASP A 12 -1.36 -13.59 17.49
C ASP A 12 -1.66 -12.14 17.08
N LYS A 13 -2.67 -12.01 16.22
CA LYS A 13 -3.17 -10.72 15.75
C LYS A 13 -3.70 -9.90 16.93
N GLN A 14 -3.14 -8.72 17.13
CA GLN A 14 -3.54 -7.77 18.17
C GLN A 14 -4.20 -6.54 17.55
N PHE A 15 -5.23 -6.01 18.24
CA PHE A 15 -5.92 -4.78 17.84
C PHE A 15 -5.82 -3.72 18.93
N PHE A 16 -5.29 -2.56 18.56
CA PHE A 16 -5.16 -1.38 19.41
C PHE A 16 -6.16 -0.33 18.96
N PHE A 17 -6.97 0.20 19.86
CA PHE A 17 -7.93 1.27 19.56
C PHE A 17 -7.81 2.42 20.56
N GLY A 18 -8.02 3.65 20.11
CA GLY A 18 -7.94 4.82 20.99
C GLY A 18 -8.17 6.15 20.30
N LYS A 19 -8.08 7.25 21.05
CA LYS A 19 -8.07 8.61 20.47
C LYS A 19 -6.66 8.89 19.94
N GLY A 20 -6.47 8.93 18.62
CA GLY A 20 -5.16 9.20 18.02
C GLY A 20 -4.86 10.68 17.73
N ALA A 21 -5.74 11.59 18.15
CA ALA A 21 -5.56 13.03 18.01
C ALA A 21 -6.30 13.79 19.13
N GLY A 22 -5.84 15.02 19.40
CA GLY A 22 -6.41 15.93 20.41
C GLY A 22 -5.41 16.27 21.52
N GLY A 23 -5.58 17.43 22.15
CA GLY A 23 -4.61 17.97 23.12
C GLY A 23 -4.29 17.02 24.28
N HIS A 24 -5.30 16.47 24.96
CA HIS A 24 -5.06 15.53 26.08
C HIS A 24 -4.49 14.17 25.61
N PRO A 25 -5.05 13.48 24.59
CA PRO A 25 -4.48 12.22 24.12
C PRO A 25 -3.03 12.36 23.61
N THR A 26 -2.74 13.40 22.81
CA THR A 26 -1.39 13.63 22.29
C THR A 26 -0.43 14.08 23.40
N GLY A 27 -0.87 14.94 24.32
CA GLY A 27 -0.07 15.37 25.47
C GLY A 27 0.27 14.23 26.43
N ALA A 28 -0.65 13.28 26.64
CA ALA A 28 -0.39 12.09 27.46
C ALA A 28 0.68 11.18 26.86
N ALA A 29 0.70 11.00 25.53
CA ALA A 29 1.75 10.26 24.85
C ALA A 29 3.13 10.92 25.05
N VAL A 30 3.21 12.24 24.86
CA VAL A 30 4.45 13.02 25.10
C VAL A 30 4.92 12.90 26.55
N LEU A 31 4.01 13.03 27.52
CA LEU A 31 4.37 12.92 28.94
C LEU A 31 4.84 11.52 29.31
N SER A 32 4.25 10.48 28.71
CA SER A 32 4.66 9.09 28.88
C SER A 32 6.10 8.88 28.42
N ASP A 33 6.46 9.41 27.24
CA ASP A 33 7.83 9.34 26.71
C ASP A 33 8.82 10.06 27.64
N ILE A 34 8.49 11.27 28.10
CA ILE A 34 9.31 12.02 29.08
C ILE A 34 9.47 11.23 30.39
N ALA A 35 8.41 10.57 30.87
CA ALA A 35 8.48 9.76 32.07
C ALA A 35 9.40 8.54 31.89
N ALA A 36 9.36 7.88 30.73
CA ALA A 36 10.24 6.76 30.42
C ALA A 36 11.72 7.18 30.39
N LEU A 37 12.04 8.37 29.88
CA LEU A 37 13.41 8.91 29.88
C LEU A 37 13.98 9.06 31.30
N ARG A 38 13.14 9.30 32.32
CA ARG A 38 13.58 9.34 33.73
C ARG A 38 13.99 7.98 34.29
N TYR A 39 13.63 6.89 33.60
CA TYR A 39 14.04 5.53 33.93
C TYR A 39 15.08 4.99 32.94
N ASP A 40 15.93 5.89 32.42
CA ASP A 40 17.00 5.58 31.46
C ASP A 40 16.55 4.85 30.19
N TYR A 41 15.26 4.99 29.81
CA TYR A 41 14.79 4.48 28.53
C TYR A 41 15.51 5.19 27.38
N ARG A 42 16.06 4.41 26.44
CA ARG A 42 16.69 4.93 25.23
C ARG A 42 15.94 4.41 24.02
N TYR A 43 15.53 5.33 23.14
CA TYR A 43 14.97 4.96 21.86
C TYR A 43 16.03 4.24 21.03
N GLU A 44 15.68 3.03 20.59
CA GLU A 44 16.52 2.28 19.68
C GLU A 44 16.16 2.66 18.24
N TYR A 45 17.11 3.25 17.52
CA TYR A 45 16.92 3.62 16.12
C TYR A 45 17.19 2.43 15.20
N LYS A 46 16.39 1.36 15.32
CA LYS A 46 16.58 0.12 14.53
C LYS A 46 16.66 0.36 13.02
N LYS A 47 15.86 1.31 12.51
CA LYS A 47 15.86 1.70 11.08
C LYS A 47 17.12 2.44 10.64
N TYR A 48 17.85 3.08 11.55
CA TYR A 48 19.12 3.75 11.23
C TYR A 48 20.26 2.74 11.03
N HIS A 49 20.22 1.63 11.78
CA HIS A 49 21.20 0.56 11.67
C HIS A 49 20.89 -0.43 10.55
N GLN A 50 19.63 -0.52 10.10
CA GLN A 50 19.24 -1.26 8.92
C GLN A 50 19.72 -0.51 7.66
N ARG A 51 20.71 -1.07 6.95
CA ARG A 51 21.14 -0.59 5.63
C ARG A 51 20.17 -1.05 4.52
N ASN A 52 18.87 -1.03 4.80
CA ASN A 52 17.86 -1.35 3.80
C ASN A 52 17.66 -0.08 2.98
N GLY A 53 18.44 0.06 1.90
CA GLY A 53 18.21 1.11 0.93
C GLY A 53 16.77 1.00 0.44
N LEU A 54 15.96 2.04 0.61
CA LEU A 54 14.65 2.08 -0.04
C LEU A 54 14.90 2.09 -1.55
N VAL A 55 14.65 0.97 -2.22
CA VAL A 55 14.70 0.88 -3.66
C VAL A 55 13.37 1.38 -4.22
N HIS A 56 13.41 2.47 -4.99
CA HIS A 56 12.26 2.93 -5.72
C HIS A 56 11.94 1.95 -6.86
N THR A 57 10.70 1.47 -6.93
CA THR A 57 10.26 0.58 -8.01
C THR A 57 8.86 0.92 -8.49
N ASP A 58 8.73 1.04 -9.81
CA ASP A 58 7.43 1.11 -10.51
C ASP A 58 6.99 -0.26 -11.04
N ASN A 59 7.84 -1.28 -10.82
CA ASN A 59 7.59 -2.65 -11.24
C ASN A 59 6.78 -3.37 -10.16
N VAL A 60 5.53 -2.95 -9.99
CA VAL A 60 4.58 -3.56 -9.06
C VAL A 60 3.25 -3.73 -9.78
N ASN A 61 2.62 -4.90 -9.64
CA ASN A 61 1.26 -5.11 -10.10
C ASN A 61 0.28 -4.89 -8.94
N ILE A 62 -0.77 -4.13 -9.21
CA ILE A 62 -1.81 -3.80 -8.25
C ILE A 62 -3.18 -4.22 -8.79
N GLU A 63 -4.03 -4.73 -7.91
CA GLU A 63 -5.43 -5.00 -8.27
C GLU A 63 -6.21 -3.69 -8.15
N VAL A 64 -6.93 -3.34 -9.21
CA VAL A 64 -7.70 -2.10 -9.30
C VAL A 64 -9.14 -2.39 -9.68
N TYR A 65 -10.04 -1.60 -9.09
CA TYR A 65 -11.33 -1.33 -9.66
C TYR A 65 -11.17 -0.23 -10.71
N LEU A 66 -11.49 -0.51 -11.97
CA LEU A 66 -11.46 0.45 -13.06
C LEU A 66 -12.86 0.59 -13.64
N ARG A 67 -13.47 1.75 -13.47
CA ARG A 67 -14.68 2.15 -14.18
C ARG A 67 -14.31 3.01 -15.38
N TYR A 68 -14.91 2.72 -16.53
CA TYR A 68 -14.60 3.37 -17.80
C TYR A 68 -15.82 3.38 -18.73
N THR A 69 -15.80 4.26 -19.73
CA THR A 69 -16.84 4.30 -20.78
C THR A 69 -16.36 3.63 -22.07
N HIS A 70 -15.12 3.87 -22.47
CA HIS A 70 -14.57 3.44 -23.76
C HIS A 70 -13.64 2.22 -23.63
N GLU A 71 -13.82 1.19 -24.48
CA GLU A 71 -13.03 -0.07 -24.40
C GLU A 71 -11.52 0.14 -24.60
N TYR A 72 -11.12 1.17 -25.35
CA TYR A 72 -9.70 1.49 -25.55
C TYR A 72 -8.97 1.78 -24.22
N THR A 73 -9.70 2.19 -23.17
CA THR A 73 -9.13 2.44 -21.84
C THR A 73 -8.55 1.16 -21.26
N LEU A 74 -9.25 0.03 -21.42
CA LEU A 74 -8.80 -1.26 -20.91
C LEU A 74 -7.52 -1.73 -21.63
N GLU A 75 -7.49 -1.60 -22.94
CA GLU A 75 -6.35 -1.99 -23.79
C GLU A 75 -5.10 -1.14 -23.50
N LYS A 76 -5.26 0.19 -23.39
CA LYS A 76 -4.15 1.12 -23.11
C LYS A 76 -3.54 0.87 -21.74
N LEU A 77 -4.37 0.59 -20.74
CA LEU A 77 -3.91 0.30 -19.38
C LEU A 77 -3.34 -1.11 -19.25
N LYS A 78 -3.56 -2.00 -20.23
CA LYS A 78 -3.10 -3.39 -20.20
C LYS A 78 -3.56 -4.11 -18.93
N ILE A 79 -4.87 -4.05 -18.67
CA ILE A 79 -5.45 -4.75 -17.52
C ILE A 79 -5.38 -6.26 -17.77
N GLU A 80 -4.81 -6.98 -16.82
CA GLU A 80 -4.64 -8.44 -16.83
C GLU A 80 -5.46 -9.06 -15.69
N HIS A 81 -5.59 -10.40 -15.67
CA HIS A 81 -6.22 -11.15 -14.57
C HIS A 81 -7.57 -10.58 -14.08
N ILE A 82 -8.48 -10.31 -15.02
CA ILE A 82 -9.78 -9.71 -14.69
C ILE A 82 -10.64 -10.73 -13.92
N THR A 83 -10.92 -10.42 -12.66
CA THR A 83 -11.73 -11.25 -11.75
C THR A 83 -13.21 -10.92 -11.85
N GLU A 84 -13.53 -9.67 -12.18
CA GLU A 84 -14.91 -9.20 -12.34
C GLU A 84 -15.01 -8.26 -13.54
N ARG A 85 -16.09 -8.39 -14.31
CA ARG A 85 -16.40 -7.48 -15.41
C ARG A 85 -17.89 -7.21 -15.47
N PHE A 86 -18.24 -5.96 -15.66
CA PHE A 86 -19.60 -5.49 -15.87
C PHE A 86 -19.65 -4.53 -17.05
N SER A 87 -20.72 -4.61 -17.84
CA SER A 87 -20.93 -3.73 -18.99
C SER A 87 -22.39 -3.31 -19.10
N ARG A 88 -22.61 -2.01 -19.28
CA ARG A 88 -23.89 -1.37 -19.56
C ARG A 88 -23.66 -0.20 -20.55
N ASN A 89 -24.75 0.33 -21.12
CA ASN A 89 -24.66 1.43 -22.09
C ASN A 89 -24.04 2.72 -21.51
N ASP A 90 -24.21 2.98 -20.22
CA ASP A 90 -23.77 4.20 -19.53
C ASP A 90 -22.35 4.09 -18.97
N TYR A 91 -21.95 2.91 -18.48
CA TYR A 91 -20.59 2.66 -18.02
C TYR A 91 -20.25 1.16 -18.01
N LYS A 92 -18.95 0.90 -17.89
CA LYS A 92 -18.38 -0.43 -17.70
C LYS A 92 -17.45 -0.39 -16.49
N TYR A 93 -17.21 -1.54 -15.87
CA TYR A 93 -16.11 -1.66 -14.93
C TYR A 93 -15.47 -3.04 -14.99
N VAL A 94 -14.22 -3.08 -14.56
CA VAL A 94 -13.49 -4.32 -14.30
C VAL A 94 -12.81 -4.24 -12.93
N ILE A 95 -12.62 -5.41 -12.33
CA ILE A 95 -11.62 -5.62 -11.27
C ILE A 95 -10.54 -6.51 -11.87
N GLY A 96 -9.29 -6.06 -11.84
CA GLY A 96 -8.17 -6.78 -12.41
C GLY A 96 -6.84 -6.16 -12.07
N ASN A 97 -5.76 -6.77 -12.55
CA ASN A 97 -4.39 -6.38 -12.25
C ASN A 97 -3.85 -5.40 -13.29
N VAL A 98 -3.08 -4.42 -12.82
CA VAL A 98 -2.38 -3.46 -13.67
C VAL A 98 -1.02 -3.13 -13.09
N SER A 99 -0.02 -2.96 -13.96
CA SER A 99 1.29 -2.49 -13.51
C SER A 99 1.25 -0.99 -13.18
N LEU A 100 1.92 -0.60 -12.09
CA LEU A 100 2.08 0.81 -11.72
C LEU A 100 2.72 1.61 -12.86
N LYS A 101 3.72 1.03 -13.54
CA LYS A 101 4.33 1.60 -14.74
C LYS A 101 3.31 1.94 -15.85
N SER A 102 2.32 1.08 -16.10
CA SER A 102 1.27 1.33 -17.10
C SER A 102 0.36 2.50 -16.70
N LEU A 103 0.01 2.59 -15.41
CA LEU A 103 -0.78 3.69 -14.89
C LEU A 103 -0.05 5.03 -15.02
N LEU A 104 1.24 5.08 -14.65
CA LEU A 104 2.08 6.27 -14.77
C LEU A 104 2.22 6.72 -16.23
N ALA A 105 2.46 5.77 -17.15
CA ALA A 105 2.57 6.06 -18.58
C ALA A 105 1.26 6.58 -19.19
N ASN A 106 0.10 6.24 -18.61
CA ASN A 106 -1.22 6.63 -19.09
C ASN A 106 -1.90 7.67 -18.18
N ARG A 107 -1.14 8.48 -17.43
CA ARG A 107 -1.70 9.47 -16.49
C ARG A 107 -2.77 10.37 -17.12
N THR A 108 -2.54 10.88 -18.32
CA THR A 108 -3.50 11.76 -19.04
C THR A 108 -4.84 11.07 -19.32
N LEU A 109 -4.84 9.75 -19.52
CA LEU A 109 -6.07 8.95 -19.69
C LEU A 109 -6.83 8.84 -18.37
N LEU A 110 -6.11 8.66 -17.26
CA LEU A 110 -6.71 8.50 -15.92
C LEU A 110 -7.29 9.81 -15.37
N GLU A 111 -6.84 10.95 -15.86
CA GLU A 111 -7.36 12.27 -15.50
C GLU A 111 -8.66 12.64 -16.26
N GLN A 112 -9.10 11.81 -17.21
CA GLN A 112 -10.35 12.02 -17.93
C GLN A 112 -11.58 11.75 -17.04
N LYS A 113 -12.65 12.55 -17.22
CA LYS A 113 -13.85 12.48 -16.38
C LYS A 113 -14.63 11.16 -16.49
N ASP A 114 -14.43 10.40 -17.57
CA ASP A 114 -15.10 9.13 -17.83
C ASP A 114 -14.33 7.92 -17.32
N VAL A 115 -13.20 8.14 -16.65
CA VAL A 115 -12.38 7.11 -16.02
C VAL A 115 -12.36 7.31 -14.52
N PHE A 116 -12.60 6.24 -13.77
CA PHE A 116 -12.38 6.21 -12.33
C PHE A 116 -11.60 4.95 -11.99
N ILE A 117 -10.55 5.12 -11.19
CA ILE A 117 -9.69 4.03 -10.73
C ILE A 117 -9.55 4.07 -9.21
N ALA A 118 -9.62 2.90 -8.59
CA ALA A 118 -9.38 2.73 -7.16
C ALA A 118 -8.57 1.47 -6.90
N HIS A 119 -7.59 1.56 -6.01
CA HIS A 119 -6.86 0.40 -5.50
C HIS A 119 -7.77 -0.41 -4.58
N THR A 120 -7.80 -1.74 -4.73
CA THR A 120 -8.63 -2.63 -3.90
C THR A 120 -7.98 -2.96 -2.56
N GLY A 121 -6.75 -2.51 -2.31
CA GLY A 121 -5.95 -2.87 -1.14
C GLY A 121 -5.09 -4.13 -1.36
N ARG A 122 -5.21 -4.82 -2.50
CA ARG A 122 -4.40 -6.00 -2.83
C ARG A 122 -3.22 -5.64 -3.73
N TYR A 123 -2.06 -6.16 -3.38
CA TYR A 123 -0.86 -6.14 -4.22
C TYR A 123 -0.66 -7.54 -4.78
N THR A 124 -0.25 -7.61 -6.05
CA THR A 124 0.13 -8.88 -6.67
C THR A 124 1.60 -8.79 -6.99
N TYR A 125 2.42 -9.48 -6.20
CA TYR A 125 3.84 -9.63 -6.50
C TYR A 125 4.00 -10.76 -7.51
N THR A 126 4.85 -10.56 -8.52
CA THR A 126 5.30 -11.70 -9.33
C THR A 126 6.28 -12.56 -8.53
N GLU A 127 6.35 -13.86 -8.79
CA GLU A 127 7.30 -14.77 -8.12
C GLU A 127 8.74 -14.26 -8.20
N GLN A 128 9.11 -13.64 -9.34
CA GLN A 128 10.41 -13.00 -9.54
C GLN A 128 10.63 -11.79 -8.61
N GLN A 129 9.59 -10.99 -8.34
CA GLN A 129 9.66 -9.87 -7.39
C GLN A 129 9.76 -10.35 -5.93
N ILE A 130 9.08 -11.46 -5.60
CA ILE A 130 9.20 -12.10 -4.28
C ILE A 130 10.61 -12.64 -4.07
N GLN A 131 11.21 -13.24 -5.10
CA GLN A 131 12.57 -13.77 -5.08
C GLN A 131 13.63 -12.65 -4.91
N ILE A 132 13.48 -11.52 -5.63
CA ILE A 132 14.39 -10.37 -5.53
C ILE A 132 14.35 -9.75 -4.14
N VAL A 133 13.17 -9.57 -3.55
CA VAL A 133 13.04 -9.05 -2.17
C VAL A 133 13.68 -10.00 -1.16
N ALA A 134 13.51 -11.31 -1.34
CA ALA A 134 14.13 -12.32 -0.48
C ALA A 134 15.66 -12.36 -0.62
N GLU A 135 16.20 -12.23 -1.84
CA GLU A 135 17.65 -12.21 -2.09
C GLU A 135 18.30 -10.90 -1.58
N GLU A 136 17.62 -9.76 -1.70
CA GLU A 136 18.08 -8.50 -1.11
C GLU A 136 18.09 -8.56 0.43
N GLU A 137 17.07 -9.12 1.09
CA GLU A 137 17.10 -9.33 2.55
C GLU A 137 18.24 -10.26 3.01
N VAL A 138 18.68 -11.21 2.17
CA VAL A 138 19.80 -12.11 2.48
C VAL A 138 21.16 -11.43 2.29
N LEU A 139 21.29 -10.49 1.34
CA LEU A 139 22.53 -9.75 1.09
C LEU A 139 22.83 -8.64 2.13
N PHE A 140 21.81 -8.18 2.85
CA PHE A 140 21.93 -7.14 3.87
C PHE A 140 21.98 -7.66 5.32
N ASN A 141 21.86 -8.98 5.53
CA ASN A 141 22.10 -9.66 6.81
C ASN A 141 23.50 -10.30 6.84
#